data_AF-A0A218WNJ0-F1
#
_entry.id   AF-A0A218WNJ0-F1
#
_cell.length_a   1.000
_cell.length_b   1.000
_cell.length_c   1.000
_cell.angle_alpha   90.00
_cell.angle_beta   90.00
_cell.angle_gamma   90.00
#
_symmetry.space_group_name_H-M   'P 1'
#
loop_
_entity.id
_entity.type
_entity.pdbx_description
1 polymer ?
#
loop_
_entity_poly.entity_id
_entity_poly.type
_entity_poly.pdbx_seq_one_letter_code
_entity_poly.pdbx_strand_id
1 'polypeptide(L)' 'MNTKLEHKFPRVTLGADKLKTKLRRLKTQYSQFTELIQHAGVGWDEQTNTVKASPDIWDKFIKVL' A
#
# COMPACT_ATOMS: atom_id res chain seq x y z
N MET A 1 -5.89 24.66 15.15
CA MET A 1 -7.00 24.00 14.42
C MET A 1 -7.17 24.73 13.09
N ASN A 2 -7.25 24.01 11.97
CA ASN A 2 -7.09 24.58 10.62
C ASN A 2 -8.46 24.91 9.98
N THR A 3 -9.14 25.90 10.56
CA THR A 3 -10.54 26.29 10.31
C THR A 3 -10.85 26.62 8.84
N LYS A 4 -9.86 27.07 8.05
CA LYS A 4 -10.01 27.30 6.60
C LYS A 4 -10.31 26.03 5.81
N LEU A 5 -9.75 24.89 6.23
CA LEU A 5 -9.93 23.62 5.52
C LEU A 5 -11.30 23.00 5.79
N GLU A 6 -11.79 23.15 7.02
CA GLU A 6 -13.10 22.64 7.44
C GLU A 6 -14.23 23.33 6.68
N HIS A 7 -14.11 24.65 6.47
CA HIS A 7 -15.11 25.42 5.73
C HIS A 7 -15.10 25.10 4.22
N LYS A 8 -13.94 24.78 3.64
CA LYS A 8 -13.80 24.44 2.22
C LYS A 8 -14.25 23.01 1.91
N PHE A 9 -14.23 22.13 2.91
CA PHE A 9 -14.58 20.71 2.75
C PHE A 9 -15.48 20.22 3.89
N PRO A 10 -16.74 20.68 3.98
CA PRO A 10 -17.63 20.45 5.13
C PRO A 10 -18.01 18.96 5.35
N ARG A 11 -17.86 18.11 4.33
CA ARG A 11 -18.05 16.65 4.43
C ARG A 11 -16.76 15.86 4.61
N VAL A 12 -15.60 16.52 4.51
CA VAL A 12 -14.32 15.87 4.69
C VAL A 12 -13.90 16.15 6.12
N THR A 13 -14.09 15.18 7.01
CA THR A 13 -13.37 15.12 8.28
C THR A 13 -11.88 14.99 7.95
N LEU A 14 -11.21 16.10 7.64
CA LEU A 14 -9.78 16.22 7.33
C LEU A 14 -8.91 16.05 8.60
N GLY A 15 -9.49 15.48 9.65
CA GLY A 15 -8.87 15.31 10.95
C GLY A 15 -7.72 14.30 10.94
N ALA A 16 -6.94 14.33 12.01
CA ALA A 16 -5.81 13.45 12.27
C ALA A 16 -6.13 11.96 12.03
N ASP A 17 -7.37 11.53 12.22
CA ASP A 17 -7.79 10.15 12.02
C ASP A 17 -7.76 9.68 10.56
N LYS A 18 -8.12 10.55 9.59
CA LYS A 18 -7.99 10.20 8.16
C LYS A 18 -6.53 10.11 7.76
N LEU A 19 -5.68 11.00 8.28
CA LEU A 19 -4.24 10.95 8.06
C LEU A 19 -3.65 9.67 8.67
N LYS A 20 -4.05 9.32 9.91
CA LYS A 20 -3.66 8.10 10.61
C LYS A 20 -4.06 6.86 9.82
N THR A 21 -5.26 6.86 9.24
CA THR A 21 -5.77 5.76 8.40
C THR A 21 -4.96 5.62 7.12
N LYS A 22 -4.70 6.74 6.42
CA LYS A 22 -3.84 6.76 5.22
C LYS A 22 -2.43 6.27 5.52
N LEU A 23 -1.84 6.74 6.62
CA LEU A 23 -0.52 6.32 7.07
C LEU A 23 -0.49 4.82 7.40
N ARG A 24 -1.49 4.30 8.10
CA ARG A 24 -1.60 2.86 8.40
C ARG A 24 -1.67 2.05 7.12
N ARG A 25 -2.51 2.45 6.17
CA ARG A 25 -2.63 1.77 4.86
C ARG A 25 -1.29 1.77 4.12
N LEU A 26 -0.61 2.91 4.07
CA LEU A 26 0.68 3.02 3.39
C LEU A 26 1.74 2.13 4.04
N LYS A 27 1.81 2.11 5.38
CA LYS A 27 2.71 1.21 6.13
C LYS A 27 2.42 -0.26 5.83
N THR A 28 1.15 -0.65 5.78
CA THR A 28 0.76 -2.02 5.42
C THR A 28 1.20 -2.37 4.00
N GLN A 29 0.91 -1.51 3.02
CA GLN A 29 1.31 -1.75 1.62
C GLN A 29 2.83 -1.84 1.47
N TYR A 30 3.57 -0.95 2.14
CA TYR A 30 5.03 -0.99 2.14
C TYR A 30 5.55 -2.31 2.73
N SER A 31 5.06 -2.71 3.91
CA SER A 31 5.46 -3.97 4.54
C SER A 31 5.19 -5.19 3.65
N GLN A 32 4.01 -5.25 3.04
CA GLN A 32 3.64 -6.34 2.13
C GLN A 32 4.53 -6.36 0.88
N PHE A 33 4.85 -5.20 0.32
CA PHE A 33 5.75 -5.11 -0.82
C PHE A 33 7.17 -5.53 -0.46
N THR A 34 7.70 -5.08 0.69
CA THR A 34 9.03 -5.46 1.17
C THR A 34 9.14 -6.96 1.42
N GLU A 35 8.11 -7.58 2.02
CA GLU A 35 8.04 -9.03 2.22
C GLU A 35 8.02 -9.78 0.88
N LEU A 36 7.23 -9.30 -0.10
CA LEU A 36 7.17 -9.87 -1.44
C LEU A 36 8.53 -9.87 -2.13
N ILE A 37 9.22 -8.72 -2.18
CA ILE A 37 10.51 -8.61 -2.89
C ILE A 37 11.66 -9.35 -2.20
N GLN A 38 11.55 -9.63 -0.90
CA GLN A 38 12.55 -10.38 -0.14
C GLN A 38 12.38 -11.90 -0.28
N HIS A 39 11.25 -12.37 -0.81
CA HIS A 39 10.97 -13.79 -0.94
C HIS A 39 11.86 -14.43 -2.02
N ALA A 40 12.40 -15.62 -1.72
CA ALA A 40 13.20 -16.37 -2.69
C ALA A 40 12.39 -16.69 -3.96
N GLY A 41 12.99 -16.50 -5.13
CA GLY A 41 12.32 -16.69 -6.42
C GLY A 41 11.49 -15.50 -6.88
N VAL A 42 11.48 -14.39 -6.13
CA VAL A 42 10.93 -13.10 -6.57
C VAL A 42 12.06 -12.21 -7.09
N GLY A 43 11.85 -11.62 -8.26
CA GLY A 43 12.74 -10.63 -8.88
C GLY A 43 11.99 -9.35 -9.21
N TRP A 44 12.72 -8.25 -9.31
CA TRP A 44 12.20 -6.96 -9.76
C TRP A 44 12.67 -6.70 -11.20
N ASP A 45 11.73 -6.34 -12.08
CA ASP A 45 12.03 -5.86 -13.42
C ASP A 45 11.99 -4.33 -13.44
N GLU A 46 13.17 -3.72 -13.50
CA GLU A 46 13.33 -2.27 -13.54
C GLU A 46 12.82 -1.63 -14.85
N GLN A 47 12.79 -2.39 -15.96
CA GLN A 47 12.36 -1.86 -17.25
C GLN A 47 10.85 -1.68 -17.29
N THR A 48 10.12 -2.65 -16.75
CA THR A 48 8.65 -2.62 -16.71
C THR A 48 8.08 -2.14 -15.37
N ASN A 49 8.93 -1.93 -14.36
CA ASN A 49 8.53 -1.67 -12.98
C ASN A 49 7.55 -2.73 -12.44
N THR A 50 7.84 -4.01 -12.68
CA THR A 50 6.98 -5.13 -12.26
C THR A 50 7.73 -6.16 -11.44
N VAL A 51 7.01 -6.83 -10.55
CA VAL A 51 7.50 -8.01 -9.82
C VAL A 51 7.38 -9.24 -10.71
N LYS A 52 8.46 -10.00 -10.84
CA LYS A 52 8.50 -11.28 -11.54
C LYS A 52 8.69 -12.40 -10.54
N ALA A 53 7.82 -13.41 -10.62
CA ALA A 53 7.91 -14.62 -9.82
C ALA A 53 7.21 -15.74 -10.60
N SER A 54 7.54 -17.00 -10.30
CA SER A 54 6.84 -18.14 -10.89
C SER A 54 5.41 -18.26 -10.33
N PRO A 55 4.49 -18.93 -11.07
CA PRO A 55 3.09 -19.05 -10.63
C PRO A 55 2.92 -19.65 -9.24
N ASP A 56 3.73 -20.64 -8.87
CA ASP A 56 3.72 -21.29 -7.55
C ASP A 56 4.13 -20.35 -6.40
N ILE A 57 4.93 -19.31 -6.70
CA ILE A 57 5.26 -18.26 -5.73
C ILE A 57 4.08 -17.30 -5.62
N TRP A 58 3.46 -16.90 -6.74
CA TRP A 58 2.27 -16.05 -6.73
C TRP A 58 1.10 -16.66 -5.95
N ASP A 59 0.90 -17.97 -6.04
CA ASP A 59 -0.14 -18.70 -5.28
C ASP A 59 0.00 -18.56 -3.76
N LYS A 60 1.21 -18.28 -3.25
CA LYS A 60 1.44 -18.04 -1.82
C LYS A 60 1.01 -16.64 -1.38
N PHE A 61 0.99 -15.67 -2.30
CA PHE A 61 0.69 -14.27 -2.02
C PHE A 61 -0.73 -13.88 -2.42
N ILE A 62 -1.26 -14.48 -3.48
CA ILE A 62 -2.64 -14.28 -3.90
C ILE A 62 -3.52 -15.19 -3.05
N LYS A 63 -4.14 -14.62 -2.01
CA LYS A 63 -5.29 -15.29 -1.40
C LYS A 63 -6.41 -15.30 -2.45
N VAL A 64 -6.74 -16.49 -2.95
CA VAL A 64 -7.97 -16.71 -3.71
C VAL A 64 -9.11 -16.22 -2.83
N LEU A 65 -9.83 -15.20 -3.32
CA LEU A 65 -11.05 -14.68 -2.72
C LEU A 65 -12.23 -15.61 -2.99
#